data_AF-A0A1D2MDU7-F1
#
_entry.id   AF-A0A1D2MDU7-F1
#
_cell.length_a   1.000
_cell.length_b   1.000
_cell.length_c   1.000
_cell.angle_alpha   90.00
_cell.angle_beta   90.00
_cell.angle_gamma   90.00
#
_symmetry.space_group_name_H-M   'P 1'
#
loop_
_entity.id
_entity.type
_entity.pdbx_description
1 polymer ?
#
loop_
_entity_poly.entity_id
_entity_poly.type
_entity_poly.pdbx_seq_one_letter_code
_entity_poly.pdbx_strand_id
1 'polypeptide(L)'
;MAHPCCGLSLRHGTIIVAIFDIASAVMGVFVSVLSLIFLTCFREIVIDFLQNENFGDFDGKEVVTILNQMGGLILLVVAACLLAALLQLALATYLYKGARERDASGCQLWWKIKVILFILAVVFMSGVILLSQTPAQHAIASVLVFVYQVYALWVVQAFIDEIRFGRKLQDQSQPDTAQCYA
;
A
#
# COMPACT_ATOMS: atom_id res chain seq x y z
N MET A 1 -20.96 5.68 -20.24
CA MET A 1 -19.90 5.47 -19.24
C MET A 1 -20.08 6.54 -18.18
N ALA A 2 -20.39 6.16 -16.94
CA ALA A 2 -20.52 7.13 -15.85
C ALA A 2 -19.15 7.78 -15.59
N HIS A 3 -19.09 9.12 -15.58
CA HIS A 3 -17.85 9.83 -15.37
C HIS A 3 -17.47 9.75 -13.87
N PRO A 4 -16.34 9.10 -13.49
CA PRO A 4 -16.05 8.81 -12.09
C PRO A 4 -15.83 10.06 -11.23
N CYS A 5 -15.49 11.19 -11.85
CA CYS A 5 -15.19 12.45 -11.14
C CYS A 5 -16.28 13.53 -11.23
N CYS A 6 -17.54 13.18 -11.54
CA CYS A 6 -18.68 14.13 -11.53
C CYS A 6 -18.44 15.47 -12.29
N GLY A 7 -17.69 15.44 -13.40
CA GLY A 7 -17.36 16.63 -14.21
C GLY A 7 -15.99 17.29 -13.92
N LEU A 8 -15.26 16.87 -12.87
CA LEU A 8 -13.86 17.25 -12.68
C LEU A 8 -12.96 16.50 -13.67
N SER A 9 -11.82 17.08 -14.06
CA SER A 9 -10.89 16.38 -14.94
C SER A 9 -10.25 15.19 -14.23
N LEU A 10 -10.20 14.03 -14.91
CA LEU A 10 -9.67 12.76 -14.40
C LEU A 10 -8.21 12.88 -13.92
N ARG A 11 -7.46 13.83 -14.49
CA ARG A 11 -6.12 14.21 -14.03
C ARG A 11 -6.12 14.66 -12.57
N HIS A 12 -7.02 15.55 -12.17
CA HIS A 12 -7.09 16.01 -10.77
C HIS A 12 -7.50 14.87 -9.85
N GLY A 13 -8.46 14.03 -10.26
CA GLY A 13 -8.85 12.84 -9.48
C GLY A 13 -7.67 11.89 -9.23
N THR A 14 -6.88 11.61 -10.27
CA THR A 14 -5.68 10.76 -10.18
C THR A 14 -4.60 11.38 -9.28
N ILE A 15 -4.39 12.70 -9.37
CA ILE A 15 -3.44 13.41 -8.50
C ILE A 15 -3.89 13.36 -7.04
N ILE A 16 -5.18 13.53 -6.76
CA ILE A 16 -5.74 13.45 -5.40
C ILE A 16 -5.52 12.04 -4.83
N VAL A 17 -5.82 10.99 -5.61
CA VAL A 17 -5.53 9.60 -5.22
C VAL A 17 -4.05 9.41 -4.90
N ALA A 18 -3.14 9.92 -5.74
CA ALA A 18 -1.71 9.82 -5.49
C ALA A 18 -1.27 10.54 -4.20
N ILE A 19 -1.85 11.70 -3.89
CA ILE A 19 -1.57 12.44 -2.64
C ILE A 19 -2.05 11.64 -1.42
N PHE A 20 -3.26 11.08 -1.47
CA PHE A 20 -3.76 10.22 -0.39
C PHE A 20 -2.89 8.98 -0.20
N ASP A 21 -2.45 8.34 -1.29
CA ASP A 21 -1.55 7.20 -1.22
C ASP A 21 -0.19 7.58 -0.61
N ILE A 22 0.40 8.72 -0.99
CA ILE A 22 1.63 9.24 -0.38
C ILE A 22 1.43 9.49 1.12
N ALA A 23 0.36 10.20 1.50
CA ALA A 23 0.07 10.51 2.90
C ALA A 23 -0.10 9.23 3.73
N SER A 24 -0.85 8.25 3.21
CA SER A 24 -1.04 6.96 3.86
C SER A 24 0.28 6.18 4.02
N ALA A 25 1.15 6.20 3.02
CA ALA A 25 2.44 5.53 3.07
C ALA A 25 3.39 6.20 4.08
N VAL A 26 3.41 7.54 4.14
CA VAL A 26 4.19 8.28 5.15
C VAL A 26 3.71 7.95 6.56
N MET A 27 2.39 7.95 6.79
CA MET A 27 1.82 7.53 8.08
C MET A 27 2.16 6.08 8.41
N GLY A 28 2.11 5.18 7.42
CA GLY A 28 2.48 3.77 7.58
C GLY A 28 3.94 3.57 7.97
N VAL A 29 4.87 4.29 7.32
CA VAL A 29 6.29 4.29 7.70
C VAL A 29 6.46 4.79 9.13
N PHE A 30 5.83 5.92 9.48
CA PHE A 30 5.92 6.49 10.82
C PHE A 30 5.43 5.52 11.90
N VAL A 31 4.26 4.91 11.71
CA VAL A 31 3.71 3.91 12.64
C VAL A 31 4.60 2.68 12.73
N SER A 32 5.16 2.21 11.61
CA SER A 32 6.07 1.05 11.59
C SER A 32 7.35 1.31 12.38
N VAL A 33 7.93 2.51 12.22
CA VAL A 33 9.15 2.92 12.96
C VAL A 33 8.86 3.03 14.45
N LEU A 34 7.77 3.70 14.85
CA LEU A 34 7.38 3.79 16.26
C LEU A 34 7.11 2.41 16.87
N SER A 35 6.45 1.54 16.14
CA SER A 35 6.18 0.16 16.58
C SER A 35 7.47 -0.62 16.77
N LEU A 36 8.43 -0.46 15.85
CA LEU A 36 9.74 -1.11 15.96
C LEU A 36 10.48 -0.62 17.21
N ILE A 37 10.57 0.70 17.42
CA ILE A 37 11.21 1.29 18.61
C ILE A 37 10.54 0.77 19.89
N PHE A 38 9.22 0.83 19.95
CA PHE A 38 8.46 0.36 21.11
C PHE A 38 8.73 -1.11 21.41
N LEU A 39 8.67 -1.97 20.39
CA LEU A 39 8.92 -3.41 20.55
C LEU A 39 10.36 -3.72 20.97
N THR A 40 11.35 -2.99 20.43
CA THR A 40 12.75 -3.19 20.83
C THR A 40 13.00 -2.73 22.25
N CYS A 41 12.52 -1.55 22.64
CA CYS A 41 12.70 -1.03 24.00
C CYS A 41 11.93 -1.87 25.03
N PHE A 42 10.68 -2.23 24.72
CA PHE A 42 9.88 -3.06 25.61
C PHE A 42 10.51 -4.44 25.83
N ARG A 43 11.06 -5.04 24.76
CA ARG A 43 11.74 -6.34 24.85
C ARG A 43 12.93 -6.29 25.82
N GLU A 44 13.78 -5.25 25.74
CA GLU A 44 14.93 -5.11 26.63
C GLU A 44 14.48 -4.97 28.09
N ILE A 45 13.51 -4.10 28.36
CA ILE A 45 12.95 -3.91 29.71
C ILE A 45 12.40 -5.22 30.28
N VAL A 46 11.68 -6.01 29.48
CA VAL A 46 11.14 -7.30 29.91
C VAL A 46 12.24 -8.31 30.19
N ILE A 47 13.29 -8.38 29.36
CA ILE A 47 14.42 -9.28 29.58
C ILE A 47 15.16 -8.92 30.88
N ASP A 48 15.42 -7.64 31.10
CA ASP A 48 16.10 -7.16 32.31
C ASP A 48 15.27 -7.43 33.56
N PHE A 49 13.96 -7.23 33.49
CA PHE A 49 13.04 -7.54 34.59
C PHE A 49 13.03 -9.04 34.93
N LEU A 50 12.96 -9.91 33.91
CA LEU A 50 12.96 -11.37 34.09
C LEU A 50 14.30 -11.91 34.60
N GLN A 51 15.41 -11.24 34.29
CA GLN A 51 16.73 -11.63 34.82
C GLN A 51 16.94 -11.18 36.27
N ASN A 52 16.32 -10.08 36.68
CA ASN A 52 16.52 -9.51 38.01
C ASN A 52 15.58 -10.11 39.07
N GLU A 53 14.38 -10.52 38.70
CA GLU A 53 13.51 -11.26 39.61
C GLU A 53 13.94 -12.73 39.70
N ASN A 54 14.49 -13.13 40.85
CA ASN A 54 14.63 -14.53 41.23
C ASN A 54 13.25 -15.16 41.44
N PHE A 55 12.53 -15.43 40.35
CA PHE A 55 11.33 -16.25 40.40
C PHE A 55 11.73 -17.65 40.85
N GLY A 56 11.44 -17.95 42.12
CA GLY A 56 11.69 -19.25 42.71
C GLY A 56 11.05 -20.37 41.87
N ASP A 57 11.84 -21.41 41.63
CA ASP A 57 11.48 -22.71 41.06
C ASP A 57 10.93 -22.76 39.62
N PHE A 58 10.69 -21.61 38.97
CA PHE A 58 10.31 -21.58 37.55
C PHE A 58 11.56 -21.47 36.66
N ASP A 59 11.72 -22.36 35.68
CA ASP A 59 12.88 -22.37 34.78
C ASP A 59 12.82 -21.18 33.80
N GLY A 60 13.25 -20.00 34.26
CA GLY A 60 13.23 -18.76 33.48
C GLY A 60 13.95 -18.85 32.12
N LYS A 61 14.81 -19.86 31.93
CA LYS A 61 15.47 -20.12 30.63
C LYS A 61 14.48 -20.51 29.54
N GLU A 62 13.43 -21.26 29.87
CA GLU A 62 12.41 -21.66 28.90
C GLU A 62 11.62 -20.44 28.42
N VAL A 63 11.20 -19.57 29.35
CA VAL A 63 10.47 -18.33 29.04
C VAL A 63 11.31 -17.39 28.17
N VAL A 64 12.60 -17.21 28.47
CA VAL A 64 13.51 -16.38 27.66
C VAL A 64 13.68 -16.95 26.26
N THR A 65 13.72 -18.28 26.11
CA THR A 65 13.84 -18.95 24.80
C THR A 65 12.59 -18.72 23.96
N ILE A 66 11.41 -18.90 24.53
CA ILE A 66 10.12 -18.63 23.86
C ILE A 66 10.02 -17.14 23.48
N LEU A 67 10.37 -16.24 24.39
CA LEU A 67 10.33 -14.79 24.17
C LEU A 67 11.26 -14.38 23.02
N ASN A 68 12.48 -14.94 22.95
CA ASN A 68 13.40 -14.66 21.85
C ASN A 68 12.89 -15.20 20.51
N GLN A 69 12.25 -16.37 20.50
CA GLN A 69 11.69 -16.95 19.27
C GLN A 69 10.49 -16.14 18.76
N MET A 70 9.56 -15.75 19.64
CA MET A 70 8.42 -14.91 19.27
C MET A 70 8.87 -13.48 18.89
N GLY A 71 9.83 -12.91 19.62
CA GLY A 71 10.39 -11.59 19.33
C GLY A 71 11.03 -11.52 17.94
N GLY A 72 11.73 -12.57 17.52
CA GLY A 72 12.29 -12.66 16.17
C GLY A 72 11.23 -12.64 15.07
N LEU A 73 10.15 -13.40 15.23
CA LEU A 73 9.04 -13.42 14.27
C LEU A 73 8.32 -12.07 14.20
N ILE A 74 8.05 -11.44 15.35
CA ILE A 74 7.41 -10.12 15.39
C ILE A 74 8.30 -9.08 14.69
N LEU A 75 9.60 -9.07 14.97
CA LEU A 75 10.54 -8.15 14.35
C LEU A 75 10.63 -8.36 12.83
N LEU A 76 10.59 -9.61 12.37
CA LEU A 76 10.54 -9.95 10.95
C LEU A 76 9.26 -9.40 10.28
N VAL A 77 8.10 -9.56 10.92
CA VAL A 77 6.82 -9.06 10.41
C VAL A 77 6.83 -7.53 10.32
N VAL A 78 7.31 -6.84 11.36
CA VAL A 78 7.41 -5.36 11.36
C VAL A 78 8.38 -4.87 10.28
N ALA A 79 9.52 -5.54 10.10
CA ALA A 79 10.46 -5.22 9.02
C ALA A 79 9.82 -5.42 7.63
N ALA A 80 9.06 -6.49 7.43
CA ALA A 80 8.32 -6.72 6.20
C ALA A 80 7.24 -5.65 5.96
N CYS A 81 6.52 -5.22 6.99
CA CYS A 81 5.57 -4.10 6.92
C CYS A 81 6.26 -2.79 6.52
N LEU A 82 7.44 -2.50 7.06
CA LEU A 82 8.22 -1.32 6.71
C LEU A 82 8.64 -1.34 5.24
N LEU A 83 9.14 -2.47 4.74
CA LEU A 83 9.47 -2.64 3.33
C LEU A 83 8.24 -2.45 2.42
N ALA A 84 7.10 -3.01 2.82
CA ALA A 84 5.84 -2.82 2.09
C ALA A 84 5.41 -1.35 2.05
N ALA A 85 5.56 -0.61 3.15
CA ALA A 85 5.25 0.82 3.21
C ALA A 85 6.18 1.66 2.31
N LEU A 86 7.47 1.33 2.26
CA LEU A 86 8.42 1.97 1.34
C LEU A 86 8.09 1.69 -0.13
N LEU A 87 7.73 0.44 -0.47
CA LEU A 87 7.28 0.08 -1.80
C LEU A 87 5.99 0.83 -2.20
N GLN A 88 5.05 0.97 -1.27
CA GLN A 88 3.83 1.77 -1.49
C GLN A 88 4.16 3.25 -1.74
N LEU A 89 5.10 3.83 -1.00
CA LEU A 89 5.55 5.21 -1.21
C LEU A 89 6.20 5.38 -2.60
N ALA A 90 7.06 4.45 -3.00
CA ALA A 90 7.68 4.45 -4.32
C ALA A 90 6.64 4.33 -5.45
N LEU A 91 5.63 3.47 -5.28
CA LEU A 91 4.52 3.37 -6.23
C LEU A 91 3.71 4.66 -6.28
N ALA A 92 3.37 5.26 -5.14
CA ALA A 92 2.56 6.47 -5.08
C ALA A 92 3.27 7.67 -5.74
N THR A 93 4.58 7.81 -5.54
CA THR A 93 5.38 8.83 -6.24
C THR A 93 5.45 8.59 -7.74
N TYR A 94 5.53 7.33 -8.18
CA TYR A 94 5.48 6.98 -9.59
C TYR A 94 4.12 7.32 -10.23
N LEU A 95 3.01 7.05 -9.54
CA LEU A 95 1.67 7.46 -9.97
C LEU A 95 1.57 8.98 -10.07
N TYR A 96 2.05 9.71 -9.07
CA TYR A 96 2.03 11.18 -9.06
C TYR A 96 2.79 11.76 -10.27
N LYS A 97 4.00 11.25 -10.54
CA LYS A 97 4.78 11.67 -11.70
C LYS A 97 4.06 11.35 -13.02
N GLY A 98 3.55 10.13 -13.18
CA GLY A 98 2.79 9.72 -14.37
C GLY A 98 1.55 10.59 -14.61
N ALA A 99 0.79 10.90 -13.55
CA ALA A 99 -0.38 11.77 -13.63
C ALA A 99 -0.03 13.23 -13.97
N ARG A 100 1.11 13.72 -13.48
CA ARG A 100 1.60 15.06 -13.77
C ARG A 100 2.08 15.19 -15.22
N GLU A 101 2.87 14.23 -15.70
CA GLU A 101 3.48 14.23 -17.04
C GLU A 101 2.55 13.67 -18.13
N ARG A 102 1.37 13.15 -17.76
CA ARG A 102 0.45 12.42 -18.65
C ARG A 102 1.12 11.21 -19.33
N ASP A 103 2.03 10.55 -18.63
CA ASP A 103 2.64 9.31 -19.11
C ASP A 103 1.77 8.11 -18.74
N ALA A 104 1.10 7.54 -19.75
CA ALA A 104 0.26 6.36 -19.61
C ALA A 104 1.06 5.12 -19.17
N SER A 105 2.36 5.05 -19.48
CA SER A 105 3.22 3.90 -19.17
C SER A 105 3.42 3.80 -17.67
N GLY A 106 3.71 4.94 -17.03
CA GLY A 106 3.88 5.04 -15.59
C GLY A 106 2.62 4.64 -14.82
N CYS A 107 1.48 5.20 -15.21
CA CYS A 107 0.19 4.89 -14.59
C CYS A 107 -0.21 3.41 -14.76
N GLN A 108 0.10 2.79 -15.91
CA GLN A 108 -0.19 1.38 -16.15
C GLN A 108 0.63 0.44 -15.27
N LEU A 109 1.92 0.71 -15.10
CA LEU A 109 2.78 -0.10 -14.23
C LEU A 109 2.28 -0.03 -12.79
N TRP A 110 1.95 1.17 -12.31
CA TRP A 110 1.34 1.35 -10.98
C TRP A 110 0.06 0.55 -10.84
N TRP A 111 -0.85 0.65 -11.82
CA TRP A 111 -2.15 -0.03 -11.78
C TRP A 111 -1.99 -1.55 -11.73
N LYS A 112 -1.12 -2.13 -12.57
CA LYS A 112 -0.84 -3.58 -12.58
C LYS A 112 -0.32 -4.07 -11.23
N ILE A 113 0.66 -3.36 -10.66
CA ILE A 113 1.24 -3.73 -9.36
C ILE A 113 0.18 -3.61 -8.26
N LYS A 114 -0.61 -2.53 -8.25
CA LYS A 114 -1.67 -2.34 -7.26
C LYS A 114 -2.78 -3.38 -7.35
N VAL A 115 -3.17 -3.83 -8.54
CA VAL A 115 -4.15 -4.92 -8.71
C VAL A 115 -3.62 -6.22 -8.09
N ILE A 116 -2.34 -6.57 -8.32
CA ILE A 116 -1.73 -7.77 -7.72
C ILE A 116 -1.72 -7.67 -6.20
N LEU A 117 -1.27 -6.53 -5.66
CA LEU A 117 -1.27 -6.28 -4.21
C LEU A 117 -2.68 -6.30 -3.61
N PHE A 118 -3.67 -5.78 -4.33
CA PHE A 118 -5.06 -5.79 -3.91
C PHE A 118 -5.61 -7.23 -3.81
N ILE A 119 -5.37 -8.07 -4.81
CA ILE A 119 -5.79 -9.48 -4.79
C ILE A 119 -5.12 -10.22 -3.64
N LEU A 120 -3.81 -10.02 -3.45
CA LEU A 120 -3.07 -10.63 -2.33
C LEU A 120 -3.63 -10.20 -0.97
N ALA A 121 -3.97 -8.92 -0.82
CA ALA A 121 -4.58 -8.39 0.39
C ALA A 121 -5.97 -8.98 0.66
N VAL A 122 -6.81 -9.17 -0.37
CA VAL A 122 -8.12 -9.84 -0.23
C VAL A 122 -7.95 -11.28 0.27
N VAL A 123 -7.03 -12.04 -0.33
CA VAL A 123 -6.75 -13.42 0.08
C VAL A 123 -6.28 -13.47 1.54
N PHE A 124 -5.31 -12.63 1.90
CA PHE A 124 -4.80 -12.58 3.27
C PHE A 124 -5.89 -12.20 4.28
N MET A 125 -6.68 -11.16 3.98
CA MET A 125 -7.78 -10.72 4.84
C MET A 125 -8.85 -11.79 5.00
N SER A 126 -9.18 -12.53 3.94
CA SER A 126 -10.12 -13.65 4.04
C SER A 126 -9.64 -14.73 5.02
N GLY A 127 -8.33 -15.06 5.00
CA GLY A 127 -7.74 -15.99 5.95
C GLY A 127 -7.79 -15.48 7.39
N VAL A 128 -7.45 -14.21 7.61
CA VAL A 128 -7.53 -13.58 8.94
C VAL A 128 -8.97 -13.61 9.47
N ILE A 129 -9.96 -13.27 8.65
CA ILE A 129 -11.38 -13.28 9.06
C ILE A 129 -11.86 -14.69 9.41
N LEU A 130 -11.44 -15.71 8.65
CA LEU A 130 -11.84 -17.10 8.92
C LEU A 130 -11.22 -17.65 10.22
N LEU A 131 -10.01 -17.21 10.56
CA LEU A 131 -9.27 -17.70 11.72
C LEU A 131 -9.49 -16.88 13.00
N SER A 132 -9.93 -15.64 12.89
CA SER A 132 -10.04 -14.72 14.03
C SER A 132 -11.48 -14.51 14.48
N GLN A 133 -11.70 -14.52 15.80
CA GLN A 133 -12.91 -13.94 16.40
C GLN A 133 -12.76 -12.41 16.48
N THR A 134 -12.48 -11.76 15.35
CA THR A 134 -12.22 -10.32 15.33
C THR A 134 -13.50 -9.54 15.67
N PRO A 135 -13.41 -8.51 16.54
CA PRO A 135 -14.56 -7.69 16.87
C PRO A 135 -15.06 -6.92 15.64
N ALA A 136 -16.38 -6.73 15.54
CA ALA A 136 -17.06 -6.14 14.39
C ALA A 136 -16.53 -4.76 13.96
N GLN A 137 -15.93 -4.01 14.89
CA GLN A 137 -15.36 -2.69 14.62
C GLN A 137 -14.20 -2.73 13.59
N HIS A 138 -13.35 -3.76 13.62
CA HIS A 138 -12.25 -3.88 12.66
C HIS A 138 -12.74 -4.25 11.26
N ALA A 139 -13.87 -4.94 11.15
CA ALA A 139 -14.47 -5.28 9.88
C ALA A 139 -14.94 -4.03 9.11
N ILE A 140 -15.59 -3.07 9.79
CA ILE A 140 -16.09 -1.85 9.15
C ILE A 140 -14.95 -1.02 8.57
N ALA A 141 -13.88 -0.80 9.35
CA ALA A 141 -12.70 -0.07 8.89
C ALA A 141 -12.06 -0.75 7.66
N SER A 142 -11.97 -2.08 7.68
CA SER A 142 -11.43 -2.85 6.55
C SER A 142 -12.26 -2.67 5.28
N VAL A 143 -13.59 -2.71 5.38
CA VAL A 143 -14.50 -2.51 4.24
C VAL A 143 -14.33 -1.13 3.62
N LEU A 144 -14.21 -0.07 4.41
CA LEU A 144 -13.99 1.30 3.89
C LEU A 144 -12.67 1.40 3.12
N VAL A 145 -11.60 0.78 3.64
CA VAL A 145 -10.30 0.73 2.94
C VAL A 145 -10.42 -0.04 1.62
N PHE A 146 -11.15 -1.16 1.59
CA PHE A 146 -11.39 -1.91 0.36
C PHE A 146 -12.15 -1.09 -0.68
N VAL A 147 -13.23 -0.41 -0.28
CA VAL A 147 -14.02 0.44 -1.18
C VAL A 147 -13.16 1.57 -1.75
N TYR A 148 -12.33 2.21 -0.92
CA TYR A 148 -11.38 3.23 -1.37
C TYR A 148 -10.38 2.67 -2.40
N GLN A 149 -9.79 1.50 -2.16
CA GLN A 149 -8.82 0.91 -3.09
C GLN A 149 -9.46 0.57 -4.44
N VAL A 150 -10.69 0.05 -4.45
CA VAL A 150 -11.42 -0.23 -5.69
C VAL A 150 -11.73 1.06 -6.44
N TYR A 151 -12.18 2.10 -5.73
CA TYR A 151 -12.42 3.42 -6.32
C TYR A 151 -11.15 4.02 -6.92
N ALA A 152 -10.02 3.97 -6.21
CA ALA A 152 -8.73 4.43 -6.70
C ALA A 152 -8.30 3.71 -7.98
N LEU A 153 -8.40 2.37 -8.00
CA LEU A 153 -8.11 1.56 -9.19
C LEU A 153 -8.98 1.95 -10.38
N TRP A 154 -10.26 2.22 -10.15
CA TRP A 154 -11.20 2.62 -11.20
C TRP A 154 -10.89 4.02 -11.76
N VAL A 155 -10.62 5.01 -10.90
CA VAL A 155 -10.25 6.37 -11.31
C VAL A 155 -8.97 6.36 -12.15
N VAL A 156 -7.93 5.65 -11.71
CA VAL A 156 -6.65 5.57 -12.43
C VAL A 156 -6.82 4.85 -13.77
N GLN A 157 -7.63 3.79 -13.82
CA GLN A 157 -7.93 3.11 -15.08
C GLN A 157 -8.62 4.04 -16.09
N ALA A 158 -9.63 4.79 -15.65
CA ALA A 158 -10.31 5.75 -16.51
C ALA A 158 -9.37 6.83 -17.06
N PHE A 159 -8.42 7.31 -16.23
CA PHE A 159 -7.40 8.26 -16.66
C PHE A 159 -6.41 7.67 -17.67
N ILE A 160 -6.00 6.41 -17.51
CA ILE A 160 -5.14 5.72 -18.48
C ILE A 160 -5.84 5.62 -19.85
N ASP A 161 -7.13 5.28 -19.85
CA ASP A 161 -7.90 5.14 -21.07
C ASP A 161 -8.10 6.50 -21.78
N GLU A 162 -8.28 7.59 -21.03
CA GLU A 162 -8.31 8.96 -21.56
C GLU A 162 -7.01 9.32 -22.30
N ILE A 163 -5.84 9.06 -21.68
CA ILE A 163 -4.55 9.36 -22.31
C ILE A 163 -4.35 8.53 -23.59
N ARG A 164 -4.70 7.24 -23.53
CA ARG A 164 -4.59 6.34 -24.69
C ARG A 164 -5.49 6.77 -25.84
N PHE A 165 -6.71 7.21 -25.54
CA PHE A 165 -7.64 7.70 -26.56
C PHE A 165 -7.14 9.01 -27.19
N GLY A 166 -6.65 9.96 -26.37
CA GLY A 166 -6.09 11.21 -26.85
C GLY A 166 -4.89 11.02 -27.80
N ARG A 167 -4.02 10.05 -27.53
CA ARG A 167 -2.88 9.71 -28.41
C ARG A 167 -3.33 9.20 -29.78
N LYS A 168 -4.34 8.32 -29.81
CA LYS A 168 -4.88 7.78 -31.09
C LYS A 168 -5.46 8.87 -31.99
N LEU A 169 -6.11 9.88 -31.41
CA LEU A 169 -6.64 11.01 -32.17
C LEU A 169 -5.54 11.89 -32.76
N GLN A 170 -4.44 12.08 -32.03
CA GLN A 170 -3.28 12.82 -32.55
C GLN A 170 -2.64 12.08 -33.73
N ASP A 171 -2.45 10.77 -33.62
CA ASP A 171 -1.89 9.94 -34.69
C ASP A 171 -2.76 9.96 -35.97
N GLN A 172 -4.09 10.03 -35.84
CA GLN A 172 -4.99 10.15 -36.99
C GLN A 172 -5.03 11.55 -37.62
N SER A 173 -4.75 12.59 -36.83
CA SER A 173 -4.82 13.99 -37.28
C SER A 173 -3.59 14.47 -38.03
N GLN A 174 -2.56 13.63 -38.16
CA GLN A 174 -1.34 13.92 -38.89
C GLN A 174 -1.46 13.29 -40.29
N PRO A 175 -2.10 13.96 -41.27
CA PRO A 175 -2.23 13.43 -42.64
C PRO A 175 -0.84 13.22 -43.23
N ASP A 176 -0.72 12.21 -44.10
CA ASP A 176 0.50 11.77 -44.82
C ASP A 176 1.10 12.87 -45.73
N THR A 177 1.48 14.00 -45.15
CA THR A 177 2.22 15.07 -45.82
C THR A 177 3.62 14.63 -46.22
N ALA A 178 4.06 13.44 -45.77
CA ALA A 178 5.28 12.78 -46.21
C ALA A 178 5.21 12.20 -47.65
N GLN A 179 4.03 12.12 -48.29
CA GLN A 179 3.90 11.59 -49.66
C GLN A 179 3.96 12.63 -50.79
N CYS A 180 4.05 13.93 -50.49
CA CYS A 180 4.04 14.98 -51.53
C CYS A 180 5.44 15.50 -51.97
N TYR A 181 6.54 14.83 -51.61
CA TYR A 181 7.90 15.22 -52.02
C TYR A 181 8.68 14.07 -52.71
N ALA A 182 7.99 13.28 -53.54
CA ALA A 182 8.60 12.32 -54.46
C ALA A 182 8.31 12.69 -55.91
#